data_AF-A0A7J8M2Y5-F1
#
_entry.id   AF-A0A7J8M2Y5-F1
#
_cell.length_a   1.000
_cell.length_b   1.000
_cell.length_c   1.000
_cell.angle_alpha   90.00
_cell.angle_beta   90.00
_cell.angle_gamma   90.00
#
_symmetry.space_group_name_H-M   'P 1'
#
loop_
_entity.id
_entity.type
_entity.pdbx_description
1 polymer ?
#
loop_
_entity_poly.entity_id
_entity_poly.type
_entity_poly.pdbx_seq_one_letter_code
_entity_poly.pdbx_strand_id
1 'polypeptide(L)'
;MSTTSASVALAPSSFDTQYFSFSKPQEDQTFSILPIDVNPKLQKICGKTDYPIECLTSIIPFLDENVDMIPISILKAEVDAIHNKTNEVLDKTYELSMNPPTSRLLPLCLKTCINNYNAI
;
A
#
# COMPACT_ATOMS: atom_id res chain seq x y z
N MET A 1 -46.91 -35.17 -5.61
CA MET A 1 -45.59 -35.12 -4.93
C MET A 1 -44.94 -33.82 -5.36
N SER A 2 -44.95 -32.84 -4.47
CA SER A 2 -44.54 -31.46 -4.76
C SER A 2 -43.07 -31.30 -4.42
N THR A 3 -42.26 -30.84 -5.38
CA THR A 3 -40.85 -30.52 -5.20
C THR A 3 -40.71 -29.08 -4.71
N THR A 4 -40.35 -28.90 -3.44
CA THR A 4 -39.98 -27.60 -2.87
C THR A 4 -38.49 -27.33 -3.12
N SER A 5 -38.19 -26.44 -4.06
CA SER A 5 -36.87 -25.80 -4.18
C SER A 5 -36.69 -24.82 -3.01
N ALA A 6 -35.78 -25.12 -2.09
CA ALA A 6 -35.38 -24.19 -1.05
C ALA A 6 -34.41 -23.15 -1.64
N SER A 7 -34.90 -21.93 -1.85
CA SER A 7 -34.05 -20.78 -2.16
C SER A 7 -33.26 -20.40 -0.91
N VAL A 8 -31.94 -20.58 -0.96
CA VAL A 8 -31.04 -20.06 0.07
C VAL A 8 -31.00 -18.54 -0.08
N ALA A 9 -31.64 -17.83 0.84
CA ALA A 9 -31.55 -16.38 0.90
C ALA A 9 -30.12 -15.99 1.24
N LEU A 10 -29.44 -15.31 0.31
CA LEU A 10 -28.17 -14.64 0.55
C LEU A 10 -28.43 -13.52 1.56
N ALA A 11 -27.85 -13.65 2.76
CA ALA A 11 -27.86 -12.58 3.74
C ALA A 11 -27.16 -11.34 3.15
N PRO A 12 -27.74 -10.14 3.28
CA PRO A 12 -27.05 -8.92 2.86
C PRO A 12 -25.90 -8.68 3.84
N SER A 13 -24.67 -8.98 3.41
CA SER A 13 -23.49 -8.54 4.13
C SER A 13 -23.38 -7.03 3.98
N SER A 14 -23.97 -6.30 4.91
CA SER A 14 -23.73 -4.87 5.12
C SER A 14 -22.31 -4.72 5.67
N PHE A 15 -21.31 -4.84 4.79
CA PHE A 15 -20.03 -4.22 5.03
C PHE A 15 -20.20 -2.76 4.63
N ASP A 16 -20.51 -1.93 5.63
CA ASP A 16 -20.28 -0.49 5.54
C ASP A 16 -18.82 -0.34 5.12
N THR A 17 -18.62 -0.13 3.82
CA THR A 17 -17.33 0.20 3.26
C THR A 17 -17.08 1.61 3.76
N GLN A 18 -16.42 1.73 4.91
CA GLN A 18 -15.90 3.00 5.39
C GLN A 18 -14.92 3.46 4.32
N TYR A 19 -15.44 4.26 3.39
CA TYR A 19 -14.67 4.95 2.39
C TYR A 19 -13.84 5.96 3.16
N PHE A 20 -12.60 5.60 3.45
CA PHE A 20 -11.64 6.56 3.98
C PHE A 20 -11.44 7.60 2.87
N SER A 21 -12.13 8.72 3.03
CA SER A 21 -11.95 9.89 2.18
C SER A 21 -10.61 10.50 2.57
N PHE A 22 -9.54 10.01 1.96
CA PHE A 22 -8.25 10.69 2.01
C PHE A 22 -8.44 12.03 1.29
N SER A 23 -8.35 13.12 2.04
CA SER A 23 -8.34 14.45 1.47
C SER A 23 -7.20 14.51 0.46
N LYS A 24 -7.52 14.66 -0.84
CA LYS A 24 -6.53 14.90 -1.89
C LYS A 24 -5.65 16.06 -1.40
N PRO A 25 -4.32 15.89 -1.25
CA PRO A 25 -3.45 17.00 -0.94
C PRO A 25 -3.63 18.06 -2.02
N GLN A 26 -3.87 19.30 -1.59
CA GLN A 26 -4.09 20.46 -2.46
C GLN A 26 -2.96 20.54 -3.50
N GLU A 27 -3.31 20.71 -4.78
CA GLU A 27 -2.37 20.69 -5.93
C GLU A 27 -1.25 21.75 -5.84
N ASP A 28 -1.35 22.71 -4.90
CA ASP A 28 -0.39 23.77 -4.63
C ASP A 28 0.43 23.56 -3.34
N GLN A 29 0.52 22.34 -2.81
CA GLN A 29 1.46 22.03 -1.74
C GLN A 29 2.89 22.13 -2.28
N THR A 30 3.41 23.34 -2.24
CA THR A 30 4.83 23.64 -2.38
C THR A 30 5.56 22.69 -1.43
N PHE A 31 6.50 21.92 -1.97
CA PHE A 31 7.29 20.88 -1.30
C PHE A 31 8.20 21.41 -0.16
N SER A 32 7.79 22.47 0.53
CA SER A 32 8.53 23.20 1.57
C SER A 32 8.85 22.38 2.82
N ILE A 33 8.42 21.12 2.90
CA ILE A 33 8.62 20.23 4.05
C ILE A 33 9.70 19.17 3.78
N LEU A 34 10.19 19.03 2.54
CA LEU A 34 11.21 18.02 2.24
C LEU A 34 12.61 18.56 2.62
N PRO A 35 13.37 17.90 3.52
CA PRO A 35 14.68 18.37 3.99
C PRO A 35 15.83 18.18 2.97
N ILE A 36 15.52 17.84 1.72
CA ILE A 36 16.49 17.32 0.75
C ILE A 36 16.38 18.15 -0.53
N ASP A 37 17.51 18.46 -1.14
CA ASP A 37 17.60 18.96 -2.52
C ASP A 37 17.13 17.85 -3.47
N VAL A 38 15.80 17.69 -3.58
CA VAL A 38 15.17 16.66 -4.38
C VAL A 38 15.20 17.09 -5.85
N ASN A 39 15.61 16.17 -6.72
CA ASN A 39 15.66 16.41 -8.16
C ASN A 39 14.33 16.98 -8.70
N PRO A 40 14.34 18.11 -9.44
CA PRO A 40 13.11 18.77 -9.88
C PRO A 40 12.29 17.94 -10.88
N LYS A 41 12.93 17.06 -11.66
CA LYS A 41 12.20 16.11 -12.54
C LYS A 41 11.46 15.07 -11.71
N LEU A 42 12.07 14.61 -10.62
CA LEU A 42 11.46 13.67 -9.69
C LEU A 42 10.25 14.30 -8.99
N GLN A 43 10.40 15.54 -8.50
CA GLN A 43 9.29 16.29 -7.91
C GLN A 43 8.11 16.42 -8.90
N LYS A 44 8.39 16.68 -10.18
CA LYS A 44 7.34 16.77 -11.21
C LYS A 44 6.62 15.44 -11.43
N ILE A 45 7.33 14.31 -11.38
CA ILE A 45 6.73 12.98 -11.52
C ILE A 45 5.87 12.67 -10.29
N CYS A 46 6.44 12.77 -9.08
CA CYS A 46 5.70 12.50 -7.85
C CYS A 46 4.56 13.49 -7.60
N GLY A 47 4.67 14.74 -8.05
CA GLY A 47 3.58 15.73 -8.01
C GLY A 47 2.36 15.37 -8.86
N LYS A 48 2.42 14.29 -9.65
CA LYS A 48 1.28 13.74 -10.40
C LYS A 48 0.63 12.53 -9.73
N THR A 49 1.13 12.07 -8.59
CA THR A 49 0.53 10.97 -7.82
C THR A 49 -0.46 11.50 -6.79
N ASP A 50 -1.30 10.61 -6.27
CA ASP A 50 -2.24 10.94 -5.18
C ASP A 50 -1.50 11.27 -3.87
N TYR A 51 -0.27 10.77 -3.71
CA TYR A 51 0.57 10.94 -2.51
C TYR A 51 2.00 11.36 -2.90
N PRO A 52 2.22 12.66 -3.21
CA PRO A 52 3.52 13.13 -3.71
C PRO A 52 4.68 12.97 -2.73
N ILE A 53 4.44 13.19 -1.43
CA ILE A 53 5.47 13.02 -0.39
C ILE A 53 5.83 11.55 -0.24
N GLU A 54 4.82 10.66 -0.22
CA GLU A 54 5.04 9.23 -0.09
C GLU A 54 5.86 8.70 -1.26
N CYS A 55 5.50 9.06 -2.49
CA CYS A 55 6.27 8.77 -3.71
C CYS A 55 7.73 9.19 -3.58
N LEU A 56 8.02 10.39 -3.07
CA LEU A 56 9.40 10.85 -2.92
C LEU A 56 10.15 10.05 -1.84
N THR A 57 9.53 9.85 -0.69
CA THR A 57 10.16 9.14 0.43
C THR A 57 10.33 7.64 0.18
N SER A 58 9.46 7.03 -0.63
CA SER A 58 9.52 5.61 -0.99
C SER A 58 10.63 5.33 -2.00
N ILE A 59 10.80 6.18 -3.02
CA ILE A 59 11.75 5.92 -4.11
C ILE A 59 13.17 6.40 -3.81
N ILE A 60 13.37 7.52 -3.12
CA ILE A 60 14.70 8.12 -2.94
C ILE A 60 15.76 7.11 -2.46
N PRO A 61 15.47 6.23 -1.49
CA PRO A 61 16.43 5.19 -1.06
C PRO A 61 16.80 4.16 -2.12
N PHE A 62 16.03 4.04 -3.19
CA PHE A 62 16.18 3.04 -4.27
C PHE A 62 16.63 3.67 -5.60
N LEU A 63 16.85 4.98 -5.65
CA LEU A 63 17.35 5.65 -6.83
C LEU A 63 18.87 5.57 -6.90
N ASP A 64 19.38 4.97 -7.96
CA ASP A 64 20.80 5.06 -8.31
C ASP A 64 21.16 6.52 -8.64
N GLU A 65 22.39 6.94 -8.32
CA GLU A 65 22.88 8.29 -8.64
C GLU A 65 22.81 8.62 -10.14
N ASN A 66 22.90 7.59 -10.99
CA ASN A 66 22.90 7.70 -12.46
C ASN A 66 21.55 7.38 -13.09
N VAL A 67 20.48 7.24 -12.31
CA VAL A 67 19.16 6.89 -12.84
C VAL A 67 18.62 8.01 -13.72
N ASP A 68 18.14 7.64 -14.90
CA ASP A 68 17.41 8.57 -15.76
C ASP A 68 16.08 8.95 -15.09
N MET A 69 15.91 10.24 -14.79
CA MET A 69 14.72 10.80 -14.16
C MET A 69 13.55 10.90 -15.17
N ILE A 70 13.10 9.75 -15.66
CA ILE A 70 11.96 9.56 -16.56
C ILE A 70 10.92 8.66 -15.91
N PRO A 71 9.62 8.77 -16.26
CA PRO A 71 8.55 8.06 -15.56
C PRO A 71 8.76 6.54 -15.46
N ILE A 72 9.29 5.91 -16.51
CA ILE A 72 9.48 4.45 -16.53
C ILE A 72 10.57 3.97 -15.55
N SER A 73 11.67 4.72 -15.42
CA SER A 73 12.74 4.39 -14.48
C SER A 73 12.29 4.59 -13.03
N ILE A 74 11.55 5.66 -12.78
CA ILE A 74 10.98 5.94 -11.46
C ILE A 74 9.93 4.88 -11.08
N LEU A 75 9.09 4.46 -12.03
CA LEU A 75 8.15 3.37 -11.80
C LEU A 75 8.87 2.08 -11.44
N LYS A 76 9.98 1.76 -12.12
CA LYS A 76 10.77 0.57 -11.79
C LYS A 76 11.35 0.66 -10.36
N ALA A 77 11.93 1.80 -9.98
CA ALA A 77 12.43 2.02 -8.63
C ALA A 77 11.32 1.89 -7.57
N GLU A 78 10.11 2.39 -7.86
CA GLU A 78 8.95 2.25 -6.97
C GLU A 78 8.47 0.79 -6.86
N VAL A 79 8.48 0.02 -7.96
CA VAL A 79 8.18 -1.42 -7.91
C VAL A 79 9.17 -2.16 -7.02
N ASP A 80 10.47 -1.85 -7.14
CA ASP A 80 11.50 -2.44 -6.29
C ASP A 80 11.31 -2.03 -4.81
N ALA A 81 10.95 -0.77 -4.56
CA ALA A 81 10.63 -0.26 -3.23
C ALA A 81 9.43 -0.98 -2.60
N ILE A 82 8.34 -1.16 -3.36
CA ILE A 82 7.14 -1.88 -2.93
C ILE A 82 7.45 -3.35 -2.64
N HIS A 83 8.27 -4.00 -3.47
CA HIS A 83 8.66 -5.39 -3.23
C HIS A 83 9.47 -5.53 -1.94
N ASN A 84 10.45 -4.65 -1.72
CA ASN A 84 11.22 -4.65 -0.49
C ASN A 84 10.34 -4.39 0.75
N LYS A 85 9.40 -3.43 0.64
CA LYS A 85 8.48 -3.13 1.74
C LYS A 85 7.53 -4.29 2.04
N THR A 86 7.08 -5.00 1.00
CA THR A 86 6.24 -6.19 1.12
C THR A 86 6.96 -7.29 1.90
N ASN A 87 8.25 -7.53 1.59
CA ASN A 87 9.06 -8.49 2.32
C ASN A 87 9.23 -8.09 3.80
N GLU A 88 9.51 -6.82 4.09
CA GLU A 88 9.60 -6.31 5.48
C GLU A 88 8.29 -6.52 6.26
N VAL A 89 7.15 -6.28 5.62
CA VAL A 89 5.83 -6.47 6.23
C VAL A 89 5.55 -7.95 6.46
N LEU A 90 5.89 -8.82 5.52
CA LEU A 90 5.74 -10.27 5.67
C LEU A 90 6.58 -10.77 6.85
N ASP A 91 7.86 -10.39 6.94
CA ASP A 91 8.75 -10.78 8.03
C ASP A 91 8.17 -10.40 9.40
N LYS A 92 7.73 -9.14 9.54
CA LYS A 92 7.06 -8.65 10.77
C LYS A 92 5.76 -9.39 11.06
N THR A 93 4.96 -9.68 10.04
CA THR A 93 3.68 -10.37 10.20
C THR A 93 3.89 -11.82 10.64
N TYR A 94 4.92 -12.50 10.12
CA TYR A 94 5.32 -13.83 10.58
C TYR A 94 5.85 -13.79 12.02
N GLU A 95 6.69 -12.82 12.38
CA GLU A 95 7.17 -12.64 13.75
C GLU A 95 6.00 -12.49 14.74
N LEU A 96 5.04 -11.62 14.42
CA LEU A 96 3.82 -11.41 15.22
C LEU A 96 2.92 -12.65 15.29
N SER A 97 2.97 -13.51 14.27
CA SER A 97 2.20 -14.76 14.28
C SER A 97 2.81 -15.83 15.19
N MET A 98 4.14 -15.81 15.37
CA MET A 98 4.87 -16.76 16.22
C MET A 98 4.81 -16.39 17.70
N ASN A 99 4.63 -15.11 18.02
CA ASN A 99 4.44 -14.62 19.39
C ASN A 99 2.94 -14.38 19.64
N PRO A 100 2.20 -15.34 20.22
CA PRO A 100 0.74 -15.29 20.24
C PRO A 100 0.25 -14.03 20.95
N PRO A 101 -0.46 -13.13 20.24
CA PRO A 101 -0.96 -11.91 20.85
C PRO A 101 -2.08 -12.22 21.83
N THR A 102 -2.30 -11.31 22.78
CA THR A 102 -3.40 -11.40 23.77
C THR A 102 -4.79 -11.41 23.14
N SER A 103 -4.92 -10.96 21.89
CA SER A 103 -6.20 -10.90 21.15
C SER A 103 -6.48 -12.17 20.37
N ARG A 104 -7.68 -12.74 20.56
CA ARG A 104 -8.15 -13.93 19.82
C ARG A 104 -8.41 -13.69 18.33
N LEU A 105 -8.70 -12.44 17.93
CA LEU A 105 -8.99 -12.11 16.53
C LEU A 105 -7.72 -11.85 15.71
N LEU A 106 -6.63 -11.45 16.37
CA LEU A 106 -5.42 -11.03 15.70
C LEU A 106 -4.78 -12.13 14.83
N PRO A 107 -4.73 -13.42 15.22
CA PRO A 107 -4.22 -14.48 14.35
C PRO A 107 -4.99 -14.63 13.03
N LEU A 108 -6.31 -14.43 13.03
CA LEU A 108 -7.13 -14.50 11.82
C LEU A 108 -6.84 -13.32 10.89
N CYS A 109 -6.66 -12.12 11.46
CA CYS A 109 -6.27 -10.94 10.71
C CYS A 109 -4.87 -11.11 10.10
N LEU A 110 -3.88 -11.55 10.89
CA LEU A 110 -2.51 -11.77 10.43
C LEU A 110 -2.45 -12.80 9.29
N LYS A 111 -3.21 -13.90 9.40
CA LYS A 111 -3.32 -14.89 8.32
C LYS A 111 -3.84 -14.27 7.01
N THR A 112 -4.85 -13.40 7.11
CA THR A 112 -5.40 -12.70 5.94
C THR A 112 -4.35 -11.77 5.33
N CYS A 113 -3.61 -11.02 6.15
CA CYS A 113 -2.51 -10.17 5.69
C CYS A 113 -1.44 -11.00 4.95
N ILE A 114 -0.95 -12.08 5.56
CA ILE A 114 0.08 -12.95 4.95
C ILE A 114 -0.37 -13.45 3.57
N ASN A 115 -1.60 -13.93 3.47
CA ASN A 115 -2.13 -14.45 2.20
C ASN A 115 -2.20 -13.36 1.12
N ASN A 116 -2.58 -12.14 1.47
CA ASN A 116 -2.65 -11.03 0.52
C ASN A 116 -1.25 -10.58 0.07
N TYR A 117 -0.31 -10.43 1.01
CA TYR A 117 1.06 -10.00 0.67
C TYR A 117 1.85 -11.05 -0.11
N ASN A 118 1.61 -12.36 0.12
CA ASN A 118 2.23 -13.42 -0.69
C ASN A 118 1.68 -13.51 -2.13
N ALA A 119 0.58 -12.82 -2.44
CA ALA A 119 -0.01 -12.80 -3.79
C ALA A 119 0.53 -11.66 -4.67
N ILE A 120 1.38 -10.80 -4.11
CA ILE A 120 2.12 -9.71 -4.79
C ILE A 120 3.46 -10.28 -5.24
#